data_AF-A0A8T4UX58-F1
#
_entry.id   AF-A0A8T4UX58-F1
#
_cell.length_a   1.000
_cell.length_b   1.000
_cell.length_c   1.000
_cell.angle_alpha   90.00
_cell.angle_beta   90.00
_cell.angle_gamma   90.00
#
_symmetry.space_group_name_H-M   'P 1'
#
loop_
_entity.id
_entity.type
_entity.pdbx_description
1 polymer ?
#
loop_
_entity_poly.entity_id
_entity_poly.type
_entity_poly.pdbx_seq_one_letter_code
_entity_poly.pdbx_strand_id
1 'polypeptide(L)'
;MEDIIDKPMLVMQIRPEFSVVYKANPKLKLKKEFIKSKKEFTDYLTKTAKNWKEGDYFLRSGLGPFAAFNVKKGGKITLYKENKNKIPYLCNFIQRKQK
;
A
#
# COMPACT_ATOMS: atom_id res chain seq x y z
N MET A 1 -3.40 13.45 11.48
CA MET A 1 -2.48 12.68 10.61
C MET A 1 -1.92 11.47 11.34
N GLU A 2 -1.76 11.54 12.67
CA GLU A 2 -1.39 10.41 13.55
C GLU A 2 -2.39 9.24 13.49
N ASP A 3 -3.70 9.52 13.52
CA ASP A 3 -4.74 8.48 13.47
C ASP A 3 -4.73 7.54 12.25
N ILE A 4 -4.11 7.97 11.13
CA ILE A 4 -4.11 7.19 9.88
C ILE A 4 -3.06 6.06 9.94
N ILE A 5 -2.01 6.25 10.73
CA ILE A 5 -0.79 5.43 10.71
C ILE A 5 -0.78 4.46 11.89
N ASP A 6 -1.41 4.83 13.01
CA ASP A 6 -1.40 4.01 14.22
C ASP A 6 -2.26 2.74 14.12
N LYS A 7 -3.24 2.74 13.21
CA LYS A 7 -4.10 1.57 12.96
C LYS A 7 -3.48 0.67 11.89
N PRO A 8 -3.45 -0.66 12.11
CA PRO A 8 -2.97 -1.59 11.10
C PRO A 8 -3.81 -1.52 9.83
N MET A 9 -3.15 -1.48 8.68
CA MET A 9 -3.82 -1.41 7.38
C MET A 9 -4.16 -2.79 6.85
N LEU A 10 -5.29 -2.89 6.16
CA LEU A 10 -5.69 -4.10 5.47
C LEU A 10 -4.95 -4.19 4.15
N VAL A 11 -4.26 -5.32 3.94
CA VAL A 11 -3.66 -5.68 2.66
C VAL A 11 -4.66 -6.52 1.88
N MET A 12 -4.90 -6.16 0.62
CA MET A 12 -5.80 -6.88 -0.29
C MET A 12 -5.07 -7.16 -1.61
N GLN A 13 -5.24 -8.36 -2.17
CA GLN A 13 -4.75 -8.68 -3.52
C GLN A 13 -5.86 -8.39 -4.54
N ILE A 14 -5.55 -7.65 -5.61
CA ILE A 14 -6.48 -7.33 -6.70
C ILE A 14 -6.39 -8.45 -7.73
N ARG A 15 -7.51 -9.13 -8.00
CA ARG A 15 -7.61 -10.10 -9.10
C ARG A 15 -8.38 -9.49 -10.28
N PRO A 16 -7.94 -9.74 -11.52
CA PRO A 16 -8.58 -9.17 -12.70
C PRO A 16 -9.98 -9.73 -12.99
N GLU A 17 -10.27 -11.00 -12.65
CA GLU A 17 -11.50 -11.66 -13.14
C GLU A 17 -12.68 -11.74 -12.17
N PHE A 18 -12.53 -11.49 -10.87
CA PHE A 18 -13.68 -11.46 -9.97
C PHE A 18 -13.47 -10.45 -8.84
N SER A 19 -14.52 -9.68 -8.58
CA SER A 19 -14.75 -8.76 -7.47
C SER A 19 -13.98 -9.15 -6.20
N VAL A 20 -12.88 -8.44 -5.94
CA VAL A 20 -12.15 -8.35 -4.67
C VAL A 20 -12.24 -9.63 -3.80
N VAL A 21 -11.52 -10.68 -4.18
CA VAL A 21 -11.47 -11.89 -3.34
C VAL A 21 -10.52 -11.66 -2.16
N TYR A 22 -11.13 -11.58 -0.98
CA TYR A 22 -10.50 -11.56 0.34
C TYR A 22 -9.48 -12.71 0.48
N LYS A 23 -8.22 -12.35 0.75
CA LYS A 23 -7.29 -13.23 1.48
C LYS A 23 -6.98 -12.55 2.80
N ALA A 24 -7.44 -13.20 3.87
CA ALA A 24 -7.29 -12.74 5.24
C ALA A 24 -5.83 -12.45 5.62
N ASN A 25 -5.66 -11.36 6.38
CA ASN A 25 -4.55 -11.02 7.29
C ASN A 25 -3.12 -11.18 6.75
N PRO A 26 -2.57 -10.10 6.20
CA PRO A 26 -1.58 -9.40 7.01
C PRO A 26 -2.03 -7.97 7.28
N LYS A 27 -2.36 -7.68 8.53
CA LYS A 27 -2.50 -6.31 9.02
C LYS A 27 -1.11 -5.69 9.00
N LEU A 28 -0.91 -4.70 8.14
CA LEU A 28 0.38 -4.06 7.96
C LEU A 28 0.42 -2.80 8.83
N LYS A 29 1.24 -2.81 9.88
CA LYS A 29 1.42 -1.67 10.78
C LYS A 29 2.45 -0.73 10.17
N LEU A 30 1.97 0.38 9.60
CA LEU A 30 2.86 1.45 9.16
C LEU A 30 3.33 2.25 10.37
N LYS A 31 4.56 2.73 10.28
CA LYS A 31 5.11 3.74 11.18
C LYS A 31 5.37 5.00 10.36
N LYS A 32 5.35 6.16 11.02
CA LYS A 32 5.60 7.47 10.35
C LYS A 32 6.90 7.46 9.54
N GLU A 33 7.95 6.84 10.08
CA GLU A 33 9.26 6.69 9.42
C GLU A 33 9.19 6.03 8.04
N PHE A 34 8.30 5.07 7.81
CA PHE A 34 8.20 4.39 6.52
C PHE A 34 7.44 5.18 5.46
N ILE A 35 6.75 6.25 5.83
CA ILE A 35 5.93 7.03 4.88
C ILE A 35 6.42 8.46 4.69
N LYS A 36 7.57 8.83 5.29
CA LYS A 36 8.20 10.13 5.11
C LYS A 36 8.55 10.38 3.65
N SER A 37 9.09 9.38 2.97
CA SER A 37 9.41 9.44 1.55
C SER A 37 8.84 8.26 0.75
N LYS A 38 8.72 8.47 -0.57
CA LYS A 38 8.37 7.39 -1.51
C LYS A 38 9.38 6.24 -1.44
N LYS A 39 10.66 6.55 -1.26
CA LYS A 39 11.74 5.57 -1.20
C LYS A 39 11.59 4.67 0.02
N GLU A 40 11.51 5.24 1.22
CA GLU A 40 11.34 4.48 2.47
C GLU A 40 10.09 3.60 2.43
N PHE A 41 9.01 4.11 1.86
CA PHE A 41 7.76 3.35 1.75
C PHE A 41 7.91 2.16 0.81
N THR A 42 8.57 2.36 -0.33
CA THR A 42 8.84 1.29 -1.30
C THR A 42 9.78 0.24 -0.72
N ASP A 43 10.82 0.67 0.00
CA ASP A 43 11.80 -0.22 0.64
C ASP A 43 11.15 -1.06 1.74
N TYR A 44 10.29 -0.45 2.55
CA TYR A 44 9.49 -1.13 3.57
C TYR A 44 8.56 -2.19 2.95
N LEU A 45 7.82 -1.84 1.90
CA LEU A 45 6.94 -2.78 1.20
C LEU A 45 7.74 -3.90 0.54
N THR A 46 8.91 -3.62 -0.03
CA THR A 46 9.78 -4.63 -0.65
C THR A 46 10.28 -5.65 0.36
N LYS A 47 10.67 -5.20 1.57
CA LYS A 47 11.05 -6.10 2.67
C LYS A 47 9.86 -6.94 3.14
N THR A 48 8.67 -6.34 3.22
CA THR A 48 7.46 -6.99 3.72
C THR A 48 6.86 -7.98 2.71
N ALA A 49 6.94 -7.67 1.43
CA ALA A 49 6.32 -8.42 0.34
C ALA A 49 7.26 -9.45 -0.32
N LYS A 50 8.45 -9.71 0.25
CA LYS A 50 9.45 -10.64 -0.32
C LYS A 50 8.88 -12.03 -0.63
N ASN A 51 7.95 -12.50 0.19
CA ASN A 51 7.29 -13.80 0.06
C ASN A 51 5.86 -13.71 -0.50
N TRP A 52 5.44 -12.54 -0.96
CA TRP A 52 4.11 -12.37 -1.53
C TRP A 52 4.11 -12.87 -2.98
N LYS A 53 2.96 -13.36 -3.41
CA LYS A 53 2.78 -13.75 -4.81
C LYS A 53 2.82 -12.51 -5.69
N GLU A 54 3.34 -12.67 -6.91
CA GLU A 54 3.29 -11.60 -7.90
C GLU A 54 1.84 -11.17 -8.17
N GLY A 55 1.66 -9.88 -8.46
CA GLY A 55 0.36 -9.30 -8.78
C GLY A 55 0.10 -7.97 -8.09
N ASP A 56 -1.13 -7.50 -8.22
CA ASP A 56 -1.54 -6.19 -7.73
C ASP A 56 -2.10 -6.29 -6.32
N TYR A 57 -1.72 -5.32 -5.49
CA TYR A 57 -2.10 -5.23 -4.09
C TYR A 57 -2.58 -3.83 -3.74
N PHE A 58 -3.38 -3.77 -2.68
CA PHE A 58 -4.05 -2.59 -2.20
C PHE A 58 -3.96 -2.51 -0.66
N LEU A 59 -3.61 -1.34 -0.13
CA LEU A 59 -3.64 -1.02 1.30
C LEU A 59 -4.84 -0.14 1.59
N ARG A 60 -5.70 -0.59 2.50
CA ARG A 60 -6.86 0.16 2.97
C ARG A 60 -6.66 0.56 4.44
N SER A 61 -6.81 1.85 4.72
CA SER A 61 -6.90 2.38 6.08
C SER A 61 -8.38 2.52 6.48
N GLY A 62 -8.63 2.88 7.74
CA GLY A 62 -9.99 3.22 8.20
C GLY A 62 -10.60 4.43 7.48
N LEU A 63 -9.80 5.28 6.85
CA LEU A 63 -10.25 6.42 6.05
C LEU A 63 -10.44 6.10 4.56
N GLY A 64 -10.11 4.87 4.14
CA GLY A 64 -10.28 4.41 2.77
C GLY A 64 -8.97 4.03 2.08
N PRO A 65 -8.91 4.18 0.74
CA PRO A 65 -7.79 3.75 -0.06
C PRO A 65 -6.44 4.42 0.29
N PHE A 66 -5.51 3.69 0.91
CA PHE A 66 -4.23 4.25 1.36
C PHE A 66 -3.14 4.23 0.28
N ALA A 67 -2.90 3.08 -0.34
CA ALA A 67 -1.91 2.91 -1.40
C ALA A 67 -2.24 1.68 -2.26
N ALA A 68 -1.81 1.68 -3.51
CA ALA A 68 -1.84 0.49 -4.35
C ALA A 68 -0.44 0.22 -4.91
N PHE A 69 -0.11 -1.04 -5.14
CA PHE A 69 1.17 -1.41 -5.72
C PHE A 69 1.17 -2.77 -6.42
N ASN A 70 2.09 -2.94 -7.36
CA ASN A 70 2.37 -4.23 -7.98
C ASN A 70 3.59 -4.87 -7.32
N VAL A 71 3.46 -6.15 -6.97
CA VAL A 71 4.56 -7.03 -6.54
C VAL A 71 5.06 -7.77 -7.77
N LYS A 72 6.33 -7.56 -8.12
CA LYS A 72 7.04 -8.27 -9.19
C LYS A 72 7.86 -9.42 -8.64
N LYS A 73 8.37 -10.28 -9.53
CA LYS A 73 9.30 -11.37 -9.21
C LYS A 73 10.41 -10.92 -8.25
N GLY A 74 10.59 -11.69 -7.18
CA GLY A 74 11.56 -11.40 -6.11
C GLY A 74 11.12 -10.33 -5.11
N GLY A 75 9.83 -9.96 -5.07
CA GLY A 75 9.27 -9.05 -4.07
C GLY A 75 9.47 -7.56 -4.37
N LYS A 76 9.94 -7.21 -5.58
CA LYS A 76 10.14 -5.81 -5.99
C LYS A 76 8.80 -5.09 -6.11
N ILE A 77 8.70 -3.90 -5.53
CA ILE A 77 7.45 -3.11 -5.46
C ILE A 77 7.44 -1.98 -6.48
N THR A 78 6.30 -1.81 -7.16
CA THR A 78 5.99 -0.62 -7.97
C THR A 78 4.73 0.05 -7.43
N LEU A 79 4.87 1.24 -6.84
CA LEU A 79 3.75 2.02 -6.31
C LEU A 79 2.94 2.68 -7.43
N TYR A 80 1.61 2.61 -7.33
CA TYR A 80 0.71 3.37 -8.18
C TYR A 80 0.50 4.79 -7.62
N LYS A 81 0.33 5.77 -8.53
CA LYS A 81 0.05 7.16 -8.14
C LYS A 81 -1.43 7.38 -7.83
N GLU A 82 -2.30 6.77 -8.64
CA GLU A 82 -3.74 7.03 -8.68
C GLU A 82 -4.53 5.73 -8.87
N ASN A 83 -5.81 5.77 -8.51
CA ASN A 83 -6.74 4.68 -8.79
C ASN A 83 -7.32 4.77 -10.22
N LYS A 84 -8.19 3.82 -10.59
CA LYS A 84 -8.86 3.77 -11.91
C LYS A 84 -9.66 5.04 -12.23
N ASN A 85 -10.10 5.78 -11.21
CA ASN A 85 -10.86 7.02 -11.33
C ASN A 85 -9.95 8.28 -11.30
N LYS A 86 -8.63 8.13 -11.46
CA LYS A 86 -7.63 9.21 -11.40
C LYS A 86 -7.57 9.95 -10.06
N ILE A 87 -8.02 9.29 -8.98
CA ILE A 87 -7.94 9.85 -7.62
C ILE A 87 -6.60 9.42 -7.01
N PRO A 88 -5.76 10.36 -6.53
CA PRO A 88 -4.49 10.01 -5.90
C PRO A 88 -4.67 9.24 -4.60
N TYR A 89 -3.76 8.31 -4.31
CA TYR A 89 -3.78 7.57 -3.05
C TYR A 89 -3.33 8.43 -1.86
N LEU A 90 -3.85 8.14 -0.65
CA LEU A 90 -3.55 8.90 0.57
C LEU A 90 -2.04 8.97 0.89
N CYS A 91 -1.27 7.93 0.58
CA CYS A 91 0.17 7.92 0.79
C CYS A 91 0.87 9.08 0.05
N ASN A 92 0.38 9.46 -1.14
CA ASN A 92 0.97 10.53 -1.94
C ASN A 92 0.67 11.92 -1.37
N PHE A 93 -0.50 12.10 -0.76
CA PHE A 93 -0.85 13.36 -0.08
C PHE A 93 0.00 13.57 1.17
N ILE A 94 0.23 12.52 1.96
CA ILE A 94 1.04 12.59 3.18
C ILE A 94 2.51 12.91 2.83
N GLN A 95 3.07 12.25 1.82
CA GLN A 95 4.45 12.50 1.37
C GLN A 95 4.66 13.93 0.84
N ARG A 96 3.63 14.56 0.27
CA ARG A 96 3.71 15.96 -0.21
C ARG A 96 3.65 16.98 0.91
N LYS A 97 2.95 16.68 2.02
CA LYS A 97 2.81 17.59 3.17
C LYS A 97 4.01 17.57 4.14
N GLN A 98 4.92 16.60 3.97
CA GLN A 98 6.15 16.49 4.77
C GLN A 98 7.40 17.05 4.07
N LYS A 99 7.24 17.55 2.85
CA LYS A 99 8.22 18.41 2.17
C LYS A 99 7.92 19.86 2.52
#